data_AF-A0ABD5P2R0-F1
#
_entry.id   AF-A0ABD5P2R0-F1
#
_cell.length_a   1.000
_cell.length_b   1.000
_cell.length_c   1.000
_cell.angle_alpha   90.00
_cell.angle_beta   90.00
_cell.angle_gamma   90.00
#
_symmetry.space_group_name_H-M   'P 1'
#
loop_
_entity.id
_entity.type
_entity.pdbx_description
1 polymer ?
#
loop_
_entity_poly.entity_id
_entity_poly.type
_entity_poly.pdbx_seq_one_letter_code
_entity_poly.pdbx_strand_id
1 'polypeptide(L)' 'MFRAILPEGQILCDRYENTDEGLELYNADDEFIAFVPYNNLHALLNEDVYAADERSIM' A
#
# COMPACT_ATOMS: atom_id res chain seq x y z
N MET A 1 -1.85 5.15 6.90
CA MET A 1 -2.14 3.76 6.48
C MET A 1 -2.03 3.63 4.97
N PHE A 2 -1.53 2.49 4.48
CA PHE A 2 -1.37 2.18 3.06
C PHE A 2 -2.26 1.01 2.64
N ARG A 3 -2.68 1.02 1.38
CA ARG A 3 -3.52 -0.02 0.80
C ARG A 3 -2.96 -0.45 -0.55
N ALA A 4 -2.47 -1.69 -0.60
CA ALA A 4 -2.03 -2.33 -1.83
C ALA A 4 -3.24 -2.91 -2.56
N ILE A 5 -3.41 -2.54 -3.83
CA ILE A 5 -4.46 -3.03 -4.72
C ILE A 5 -3.86 -4.09 -5.62
N LEU A 6 -4.41 -5.30 -5.56
CA LEU A 6 -4.05 -6.46 -6.36
C LEU A 6 -5.25 -6.90 -7.21
N PRO A 7 -5.02 -7.66 -8.29
CA PRO A 7 -6.11 -8.26 -9.07
C PRO A 7 -6.98 -9.22 -8.24
N GLU A 8 -6.42 -9.85 -7.19
CA GLU A 8 -7.12 -10.82 -6.34
C GLU A 8 -7.83 -10.17 -5.14
N GLY A 9 -7.59 -8.87 -4.89
CA GLY A 9 -8.16 -8.16 -3.75
C GLY A 9 -7.34 -6.94 -3.32
N GLN A 10 -7.43 -6.60 -2.04
CA GLN A 10 -6.73 -5.45 -1.46
C GLN A 10 -6.11 -5.85 -0.12
N ILE A 11 -4.93 -5.32 0.16
CA ILE A 11 -4.23 -5.56 1.43
C ILE A 11 -4.03 -4.21 2.11
N LEU A 12 -4.45 -4.13 3.36
CA LEU A 12 -4.22 -2.97 4.23
C LEU A 12 -2.94 -3.20 5.02
N CYS A 13 -2.10 -2.18 5.10
CA CYS A 13 -0.82 -2.21 5.80
C CYS A 13 -0.49 -0.83 6.35
N ASP A 14 0.33 -0.77 7.39
CA ASP A 14 0.76 0.50 7.99
C ASP A 14 2.10 0.96 7.42
N ARG A 15 2.93 0.01 6.98
CA ARG A 15 4.24 0.25 6.40
C ARG A 15 4.47 -0.71 5.23
N TYR A 16 5.27 -0.27 4.27
CA TYR A 16 5.74 -1.11 3.18
C TYR A 16 7.24 -0.89 2.96
N GLU A 17 7.95 -1.92 2.52
CA GLU A 17 9.33 -1.83 2.06
C GLU A 17 9.42 -2.22 0.59
N ASN A 18 10.22 -1.46 -0.17
CA ASN A 18 10.49 -1.76 -1.57
C ASN A 18 11.68 -2.71 -1.63
N THR A 19 11.49 -3.85 -2.29
CA THR A 19 12.53 -4.83 -2.59
C THR A 19 12.76 -4.85 -4.10
N ASP A 20 13.78 -5.58 -4.55
CA ASP A 20 14.04 -5.75 -5.99
C ASP A 20 12.90 -6.45 -6.74
N GLU A 21 12.12 -7.30 -6.06
CA GLU A 21 11.11 -8.17 -6.68
C GLU A 21 9.66 -7.72 -6.40
N GLY A 22 9.45 -6.81 -5.45
CA GLY A 22 8.12 -6.39 -5.02
C GLY A 22 8.09 -5.54 -3.76
N LEU A 23 6.91 -5.46 -3.14
CA LEU A 23 6.68 -4.78 -1.87
C LEU A 23 6.46 -5.78 -0.74
N GLU A 24 7.16 -5.58 0.37
CA GLU A 24 6.86 -6.24 1.64
C GLU A 24 5.96 -5.35 2.47
N LEU A 25 4.83 -5.87 2.94
CA LEU A 25 3.82 -5.14 3.69
C LEU A 25 3.90 -5.51 5.17
N TYR A 26 3.86 -4.49 6.03
CA TYR A 26 3.99 -4.62 7.47
C TYR A 26 2.85 -3.92 8.21
N ASN A 27 2.49 -4.42 9.39
CA ASN A 27 1.50 -3.80 10.28
C ASN A 27 2.16 -2.75 11.20
N ALA A 28 1.36 -2.16 12.08
CA ALA A 28 1.81 -1.16 13.05
C ALA A 28 2.85 -1.70 14.07
N ASP A 29 2.93 -3.02 14.24
CA ASP A 29 3.86 -3.71 15.13
C ASP A 29 5.14 -4.19 14.40
N ASP A 30 5.38 -3.68 13.18
CA ASP A 30 6.46 -4.13 12.26
C ASP A 30 6.41 -5.65 11.94
N GLU A 31 5.25 -6.30 12.11
CA GLU A 31 5.07 -7.68 11.70
C GLU A 31 4.77 -7.76 10.20
N PHE A 32 5.43 -8.70 9.54
CA PHE A 32 5.21 -9.00 8.13
C PHE A 32 3.80 -9.55 7.91
N ILE A 33 3.03 -8.85 7.07
CA ILE A 33 1.67 -9.24 6.69
C ILE A 33 1.72 -10.08 5.41
N ALA A 34 2.35 -9.54 4.36
CA ALA A 34 2.32 -10.11 3.02
C ALA A 34 3.42 -9.54 2.12
N PHE A 35 3.83 -10.33 1.14
CA PHE A 35 4.67 -9.89 0.03
C PHE A 35 3.85 -9.76 -1.25
N VAL A 36 3.99 -8.62 -1.93
CA VAL A 36 3.30 -8.31 -3.18
C VAL A 36 4.31 -8.09 -4.30
N PRO A 37 4.46 -9.02 -5.26
CA PRO A 37 5.37 -8.82 -6.37
C PRO A 37 4.89 -7.70 -7.28
N TYR A 38 5.81 -6.96 -7.91
CA TYR A 38 5.46 -5.82 -8.78
C TYR A 38 4.56 -6.22 -9.96
N ASN A 39 4.68 -7.45 -10.46
CA ASN A 39 3.79 -7.98 -11.49
C ASN A 39 2.31 -8.01 -11.08
N ASN A 40 2.02 -8.12 -9.79
CA ASN A 40 0.66 -8.18 -9.26
C ASN A 40 0.25 -6.89 -8.54
N LEU A 41 1.16 -5.92 -8.39
CA LEU A 41 0.85 -4.64 -7.75
C LEU A 41 0.21 -3.71 -8.76
N HIS A 42 -1.10 -3.45 -8.60
CA HIS A 42 -1.82 -2.55 -9.49
C HIS A 42 -1.69 -1.09 -9.04
N ALA A 43 -1.79 -0.85 -7.73
CA ALA A 43 -1.60 0.46 -7.13
C ALA A 43 -1.27 0.32 -5.64
N LEU A 44 -0.52 1.28 -5.10
CA LEU A 44 -0.35 1.47 -3.66
C LEU A 44 -0.95 2.83 -3.29
N LEU A 45 -2.01 2.81 -2.48
CA LEU A 45 -2.70 4.00 -2.01
C LEU A 45 -2.20 4.36 -0.62
N ASN A 46 -1.93 5.64 -0.37
CA ASN A 46 -1.72 6.15 0.98
C ASN A 46 -3.00 6.83 1.44
N GLU A 47 -3.69 6.24 2.43
CA GLU A 47 -4.92 6.80 2.99
C GLU A 47 -4.68 8.15 3.68
N ASP A 48 -3.45 8.42 4.13
CA ASP A 48 -3.09 9.70 4.74
C ASP A 48 -3.05 10.83 3.70
N VAL A 49 -2.67 10.52 2.46
CA VAL A 49 -2.57 11.52 1.37
C VAL A 49 -3.97 11.88 0.85
N TYR A 50 -4.93 10.96 0.90
CA TYR A 50 -6.30 11.24 0.48
C TYR A 50 -7.09 12.12 1.44
N ALA A 51 -6.67 12.25 2.71
CA ALA A 51 -7.26 13.21 3.65
C ALA A 51 -6.78 14.65 3.43
N ALA A 52 -5.64 14.84 2.74
CA ALA A 52 -5.09 16.16 2.46
C ALA A 52 -5.60 16.78 1.13
N ASP A 53 -6.22 15.99 0.25
CA ASP A 53 -6.87 16.49 -0.97
C ASP A 53 -8.38 16.78 -0.75
N GLU A 54 -8.74 17.19 0.47
CA GLU A 54 -9.96 17.97 0.64
C GLU A 54 -9.77 19.33 -0.04
N ARG A 55 -10.27 19.42 -1.28
CA ARG A 55 -10.57 20.66 -2.02
C ARG A 55 -9.39 21.36 -2.69
N SER A 56 -9.05 20.92 -3.89
CA SER A 56 -8.61 21.86 -4.91
C SER A 56 -9.15 21.49 -6.29
N ILE A 57 -10.48 21.53 -6.44
CA ILE A 57 -11.08 21.74 -7.77
C ILE A 57 -11.19 23.25 -7.99
N MET A 58 -10.23 23.73 -8.79
CA MET A 58 -10.23 24.84 -9.77
C MET A 58 -11.15 26.04 -9.56
#